data_AF-A0A9Q8QHY4-F1
#
_entry.id   AF-A0A9Q8QHY4-F1
#
_cell.length_a   1.000
_cell.length_b   1.000
_cell.length_c   1.000
_cell.angle_alpha   90.00
_cell.angle_beta   90.00
_cell.angle_gamma   90.00
#
_symmetry.space_group_name_H-M   'P 1'
#
loop_
_entity.id
_entity.type
_entity.pdbx_description
1 polymer ?
#
loop_
_entity_poly.entity_id
_entity_poly.type
_entity_poly.pdbx_seq_one_letter_code
_entity_poly.pdbx_strand_id
1 'polypeptide(L)'
;MWLDGLFMAQPFYAKWTRLFDSSNETAWADILNQYNLIESHAVEKSGLLVHGWAEGPAPWADPRTGRSPHVWGRADGWYFMSVVEVLQVFPCSHPGRAQLMKYFLALAAALVRSQDGRSGNWWQVMDAPYPGRPGNYIESSASAMFTWGLLKGIRLGYLNRAEYLGPAVRAYKGLVKNFIEPQQNGTLAFTGTVAECGLHQANATYEA
;
A
#
# COMPACT_ATOMS: atom_id res chain seq x y z
N MET A 1 -0.32 14.30 5.56
CA MET A 1 -0.97 13.23 4.78
C MET A 1 -0.26 11.91 5.06
N TRP A 2 -0.99 10.88 5.49
CA TRP A 2 -0.46 9.51 5.66
C TRP A 2 -1.11 8.61 4.61
N LEU A 3 -0.36 7.60 4.12
CA LEU A 3 -0.86 6.67 3.09
C LEU A 3 -2.15 5.97 3.53
N ASP A 4 -2.25 5.63 4.82
CA ASP A 4 -3.40 5.01 5.48
C ASP A 4 -4.70 5.77 5.17
N GLY A 5 -4.66 7.10 5.28
CA GLY A 5 -5.81 7.97 5.07
C GLY A 5 -6.40 7.89 3.66
N LEU A 6 -5.58 7.53 2.66
CA LEU A 6 -6.08 7.33 1.30
C LEU A 6 -7.00 6.10 1.25
N PHE A 7 -6.72 5.02 1.97
CA PHE A 7 -7.64 3.88 2.03
C PHE A 7 -8.89 4.18 2.86
N MET A 8 -8.74 4.92 3.96
CA MET A 8 -9.86 5.19 4.85
C MET A 8 -10.92 6.10 4.18
N ALA A 9 -10.48 7.09 3.40
CA ALA A 9 -11.38 8.11 2.83
C ALA A 9 -11.71 7.89 1.34
N GLN A 10 -10.72 7.65 0.48
CA GLN A 10 -10.91 7.77 -0.97
C GLN A 10 -11.80 6.66 -1.57
N PRO A 11 -11.67 5.38 -1.19
CA PRO A 11 -12.61 4.33 -1.60
C PRO A 11 -14.05 4.64 -1.22
N PHE A 12 -14.29 5.17 -0.01
CA PHE A 12 -15.61 5.56 0.44
C PHE A 12 -16.14 6.73 -0.41
N TYR A 13 -15.35 7.80 -0.53
CA TYR A 13 -15.74 8.99 -1.28
C TYR A 13 -16.03 8.65 -2.74
N ALA A 14 -15.16 7.90 -3.41
CA ALA A 14 -15.35 7.47 -4.79
C ALA A 14 -16.60 6.61 -4.98
N LYS A 15 -16.88 5.66 -4.07
CA LYS A 15 -18.09 4.83 -4.13
C LYS A 15 -19.35 5.68 -3.92
N TRP A 16 -19.31 6.61 -2.96
CA TRP A 16 -20.42 7.51 -2.70
C TRP A 16 -20.70 8.39 -3.92
N THR A 17 -19.67 9.07 -4.46
CA THR A 17 -19.79 9.90 -5.67
C THR A 17 -20.33 9.09 -6.83
N ARG A 18 -19.84 7.86 -7.04
CA ARG A 18 -20.37 6.99 -8.11
C ARG A 18 -21.86 6.69 -7.97
N LEU A 19 -22.35 6.47 -6.75
CA LEU A 19 -23.73 6.05 -6.49
C LEU A 19 -24.72 7.21 -6.49
N PHE A 20 -24.30 8.36 -5.93
CA PHE A 20 -25.23 9.45 -5.61
C PHE A 20 -24.96 10.73 -6.40
N ASP A 21 -23.77 10.91 -6.97
CA ASP A 21 -23.38 12.16 -7.62
C ASP A 21 -22.38 11.92 -8.77
N SER A 22 -22.70 10.98 -9.65
CA SER A 22 -21.72 10.40 -10.58
C SER A 22 -21.17 11.38 -11.62
N SER A 23 -21.87 12.48 -11.89
CA SER A 23 -21.47 13.55 -12.81
C SER A 23 -20.71 14.70 -12.13
N ASN A 24 -20.40 14.60 -10.84
CA ASN A 24 -19.68 15.65 -10.11
C ASN A 24 -18.19 15.61 -10.42
N GLU A 25 -17.79 16.35 -11.44
CA GLU A 25 -16.41 16.50 -11.88
C GLU A 25 -15.49 17.07 -10.78
N THR A 26 -16.00 17.96 -9.93
CA THR A 26 -15.22 18.53 -8.81
C THR A 26 -14.87 17.46 -7.77
N ALA A 27 -15.81 16.57 -7.45
CA ALA A 27 -15.56 15.46 -6.52
C ALA A 27 -14.55 14.47 -7.09
N TRP A 28 -14.65 14.12 -8.38
CA TRP A 28 -13.67 13.25 -9.05
C TRP A 28 -12.28 13.89 -9.13
N ALA A 29 -12.21 15.19 -9.38
CA ALA A 29 -10.97 15.96 -9.39
C ALA A 29 -10.32 16.00 -8.00
N ASP A 30 -11.11 16.18 -6.93
CA ASP A 30 -10.60 16.15 -5.56
C ASP A 30 -10.05 14.77 -5.19
N ILE A 31 -10.81 13.69 -5.46
CA ILE A 31 -10.34 12.31 -5.23
C ILE A 31 -8.99 12.08 -5.91
N LEU A 32 -8.87 12.45 -7.19
CA LEU A 32 -7.62 12.34 -7.94
C LEU A 32 -6.49 13.18 -7.32
N ASN A 33 -6.81 14.40 -6.88
CA ASN A 33 -5.84 15.32 -6.28
C ASN A 33 -5.19 14.74 -5.02
N GLN A 34 -5.94 14.00 -4.19
CA GLN A 34 -5.38 13.34 -3.00
C GLN A 34 -4.28 12.32 -3.37
N TYR A 35 -4.46 11.57 -4.45
CA TYR A 35 -3.42 10.67 -4.97
C TYR A 35 -2.27 11.43 -5.61
N ASN A 36 -2.55 12.48 -6.38
CA ASN A 36 -1.50 13.28 -7.02
C ASN A 36 -0.55 13.92 -5.99
N LEU A 37 -1.11 14.46 -4.89
CA LEU A 37 -0.33 15.08 -3.82
C LEU A 37 0.57 14.07 -3.11
N ILE A 38 0.05 12.88 -2.77
CA ILE A 38 0.87 11.90 -2.07
C ILE A 38 1.95 11.31 -2.99
N GLU A 39 1.65 11.13 -4.28
CA GLU A 39 2.61 10.69 -5.30
C GLU A 39 3.72 11.73 -5.55
N SER A 40 3.40 13.02 -5.57
CA SER A 40 4.41 14.07 -5.76
C SER A 40 5.36 14.20 -4.57
N HIS A 41 4.92 13.82 -3.37
CA HIS A 41 5.66 14.06 -2.14
C HIS A 41 6.24 12.83 -1.46
N ALA A 42 5.65 11.64 -1.57
CA ALA A 42 6.04 10.48 -0.77
C ALA A 42 6.80 9.39 -1.55
N VAL A 43 6.85 9.45 -2.89
CA VAL A 43 7.52 8.40 -3.70
C VAL A 43 9.03 8.46 -3.56
N GLU A 44 9.62 7.31 -3.24
CA GLU A 44 11.06 7.06 -3.18
C GLU A 44 11.62 6.58 -4.52
N LYS A 45 12.95 6.60 -4.66
CA LYS A 45 13.63 6.12 -5.89
C LYS A 45 13.33 4.66 -6.23
N SER A 46 13.00 3.85 -5.22
CA SER A 46 12.60 2.45 -5.40
C SER A 46 11.22 2.29 -6.09
N GLY A 47 10.40 3.35 -6.08
CA GLY A 47 9.00 3.35 -6.48
C GLY A 47 8.02 3.00 -5.35
N LEU A 48 8.53 2.74 -4.14
CA LEU A 48 7.72 2.60 -2.92
C LEU A 48 7.45 3.99 -2.32
N LEU A 49 6.49 4.11 -1.40
CA LEU A 49 6.15 5.38 -0.78
C LEU A 49 6.53 5.38 0.71
N VAL A 50 7.07 6.50 1.21
CA VAL A 50 7.22 6.67 2.65
C VAL A 50 5.86 6.78 3.31
N HIS A 51 5.76 6.38 4.59
CA HIS A 51 4.49 6.32 5.34
C HIS A 51 3.68 7.63 5.29
N GLY A 52 4.34 8.79 5.35
CA GLY A 52 3.63 10.06 5.30
C GLY A 52 4.47 11.24 4.84
N TRP A 53 3.75 12.31 4.55
CA TRP A 53 4.29 13.61 4.20
C TRP A 53 3.55 14.71 4.97
N ALA A 54 4.29 15.68 5.51
CA ALA A 54 3.76 16.86 6.15
C ALA A 54 4.14 18.11 5.33
N GLU A 55 3.15 18.96 5.04
CA GLU A 55 3.38 20.26 4.40
C GLU A 55 4.09 21.24 5.36
N GLY A 56 3.70 21.20 6.64
CA GLY A 56 4.27 22.00 7.71
C GLY A 56 5.17 21.20 8.65
N PRO A 57 5.74 21.87 9.67
CA PRO A 57 6.60 21.21 10.65
C PRO A 57 5.88 20.07 11.38
N ALA A 58 6.52 18.91 11.42
CA ALA A 58 6.12 17.78 12.25
C ALA A 58 7.37 17.09 12.83
N PRO A 59 7.30 16.52 14.05
CA PRO A 59 8.49 15.96 14.71
C PRO A 59 9.24 14.89 13.90
N TRP A 60 8.51 14.11 13.11
CA TRP A 60 9.02 13.01 12.28
C TRP A 60 9.38 13.42 10.85
N ALA A 61 9.01 14.64 10.43
CA ALA A 61 9.12 15.06 9.05
C ALA A 61 10.53 15.59 8.77
N ASP A 62 11.14 15.10 7.68
CA ASP A 62 12.37 15.68 7.16
C ASP A 62 12.16 17.18 6.88
N PRO A 63 12.99 18.09 7.46
CA PRO A 63 12.75 19.52 7.38
C PRO A 63 12.74 20.12 5.97
N ARG A 64 13.31 19.41 4.99
CA ARG A 64 13.42 19.88 3.60
C ARG A 64 12.30 19.33 2.73
N THR A 65 11.93 18.07 2.92
CA THR A 65 11.01 17.33 2.04
C THR A 65 9.65 17.09 2.67
N GLY A 66 9.52 17.23 3.99
CA GLY A 66 8.31 16.91 4.74
C GLY A 66 8.05 15.40 4.89
N ARG A 67 8.94 14.54 4.38
CA ARG A 67 8.76 13.08 4.33
C ARG A 67 9.00 12.44 5.69
N SER A 68 8.24 11.40 5.99
CA SER A 68 8.57 10.44 7.06
C SER A 68 9.82 9.63 6.69
N PRO A 69 10.57 9.07 7.66
CA PRO A 69 11.89 8.52 7.39
C PRO A 69 11.89 7.19 6.62
N HIS A 70 10.80 6.42 6.66
CA HIS A 70 10.79 5.03 6.22
C HIS A 70 9.58 4.66 5.36
N VAL A 71 9.78 3.63 4.53
CA VAL A 71 8.73 2.92 3.80
C VAL A 71 8.20 1.83 4.71
N TRP A 72 7.01 2.07 5.26
CA TRP A 72 6.30 1.10 6.07
C TRP A 72 5.41 0.22 5.19
N GLY A 73 5.60 -1.10 5.29
CA GLY A 73 4.88 -2.09 4.50
C GLY A 73 3.35 -1.89 4.50
N ARG A 74 2.74 -1.73 5.67
CA ARG A 74 1.27 -1.62 5.75
C ARG A 74 0.75 -0.29 5.19
N ALA A 75 1.51 0.80 5.31
CA ALA A 75 1.15 2.08 4.70
C ALA A 75 1.09 1.97 3.16
N ASP A 76 2.12 1.38 2.55
CA ASP A 76 2.10 1.06 1.11
C ASP A 76 0.94 0.09 0.78
N GLY A 77 0.63 -0.84 1.68
CA GLY A 77 -0.50 -1.76 1.56
C GLY A 77 -1.83 -1.01 1.44
N TRP A 78 -2.07 -0.04 2.32
CA TRP A 78 -3.30 0.76 2.32
C TRP A 78 -3.42 1.56 1.04
N TYR A 79 -2.35 2.25 0.65
CA TYR A 79 -2.33 2.99 -0.60
C TYR A 79 -2.61 2.09 -1.80
N PHE A 80 -1.95 0.93 -1.89
CA PHE A 80 -2.13 -0.01 -2.99
C PHE A 80 -3.57 -0.51 -3.09
N MET A 81 -4.17 -0.86 -1.94
CA MET A 81 -5.57 -1.26 -1.90
C MET A 81 -6.52 -0.12 -2.30
N SER A 82 -6.21 1.10 -1.86
CA SER A 82 -7.01 2.29 -2.13
C SER A 82 -7.11 2.57 -3.62
N VAL A 83 -5.98 2.57 -4.34
CA VAL A 83 -5.97 2.83 -5.79
C VAL A 83 -6.78 1.77 -6.54
N VAL A 84 -6.69 0.49 -6.16
CA VAL A 84 -7.50 -0.59 -6.77
C VAL A 84 -9.00 -0.39 -6.53
N GLU A 85 -9.40 -0.03 -5.30
CA GLU A 85 -10.80 0.25 -4.97
C GLU A 85 -11.36 1.44 -5.75
N VAL A 86 -10.62 2.54 -5.84
CA VAL A 86 -11.05 3.72 -6.59
C VAL A 86 -11.10 3.44 -8.09
N LEU A 87 -10.10 2.77 -8.68
CA LEU A 87 -10.07 2.44 -10.12
C LEU A 87 -11.29 1.64 -10.60
N GLN A 88 -11.95 0.88 -9.73
CA GLN A 88 -13.15 0.11 -10.07
C GLN A 88 -14.39 0.98 -10.28
N VAL A 89 -14.47 2.14 -9.63
CA VAL A 89 -15.64 3.02 -9.65
C VAL A 89 -15.38 4.37 -10.32
N PHE A 90 -14.12 4.74 -10.51
CA PHE A 90 -13.71 5.98 -11.15
C PHE A 90 -14.19 6.02 -12.62
N PRO A 91 -14.73 7.15 -13.11
CA PRO A 91 -15.30 7.23 -14.46
C PRO A 91 -14.29 6.84 -15.55
N CYS A 92 -14.67 5.92 -16.44
CA CYS A 92 -13.80 5.44 -17.51
C CYS A 92 -13.39 6.52 -18.50
N SER A 93 -14.24 7.52 -18.72
CA SER A 93 -13.98 8.66 -19.61
C SER A 93 -13.11 9.75 -18.97
N HIS A 94 -12.96 9.76 -17.65
CA HIS A 94 -12.21 10.82 -16.97
C HIS A 94 -10.70 10.62 -17.15
N PRO A 95 -9.94 11.63 -17.60
CA PRO A 95 -8.50 11.49 -17.91
C PRO A 95 -7.66 11.06 -16.70
N GLY A 96 -8.07 11.44 -15.50
CA GLY A 96 -7.48 11.02 -14.23
C GLY A 96 -7.41 9.51 -14.00
N ARG A 97 -8.26 8.71 -14.66
CA ARG A 97 -8.22 7.25 -14.52
C ARG A 97 -6.90 6.66 -15.03
N ALA A 98 -6.35 7.21 -16.11
CA ALA A 98 -5.06 6.79 -16.64
C ALA A 98 -3.92 7.11 -15.65
N GLN A 99 -4.03 8.23 -14.94
CA GLN A 99 -3.07 8.63 -13.92
C GLN A 99 -3.10 7.68 -12.70
N LEU A 100 -4.29 7.36 -12.19
CA LEU A 100 -4.45 6.35 -11.12
C LEU A 100 -3.91 4.98 -11.54
N MET A 101 -4.15 4.57 -12.81
CA MET A 101 -3.61 3.33 -13.34
C MET A 101 -2.08 3.35 -13.35
N LYS A 102 -1.46 4.47 -13.75
CA LYS A 102 0.00 4.62 -13.73
C LYS A 102 0.57 4.45 -12.32
N TYR A 103 -0.06 5.06 -11.31
CA TYR A 103 0.34 4.92 -9.91
C TYR A 103 0.24 3.47 -9.42
N PHE A 104 -0.90 2.81 -9.71
CA PHE A 104 -1.09 1.40 -9.38
C PHE A 104 -0.02 0.49 -10.01
N LEU A 105 0.27 0.67 -11.31
CA LEU A 105 1.27 -0.13 -12.02
C LEU A 105 2.69 0.11 -11.48
N ALA A 106 3.03 1.37 -11.18
CA ALA A 106 4.33 1.74 -10.63
C ALA A 106 4.57 1.06 -9.28
N LEU A 107 3.59 1.14 -8.37
CA LEU A 107 3.70 0.50 -7.06
C LEU A 107 3.67 -1.02 -7.17
N ALA A 108 2.81 -1.61 -8.02
CA ALA A 108 2.81 -3.06 -8.23
C ALA A 108 4.18 -3.58 -8.67
N ALA A 109 4.84 -2.88 -9.60
CA ALA A 109 6.20 -3.22 -10.03
C ALA A 109 7.23 -3.04 -8.90
N ALA A 110 7.14 -1.98 -8.10
CA ALA A 110 8.01 -1.75 -6.95
C ALA A 110 7.88 -2.84 -5.88
N LEU A 111 6.64 -3.23 -5.56
CA LEU A 111 6.34 -4.31 -4.63
C LEU A 111 6.90 -5.66 -5.10
N VAL A 112 6.74 -6.01 -6.38
CA VAL A 112 7.33 -7.25 -6.91
C VAL A 112 8.85 -7.23 -6.81
N ARG A 113 9.51 -6.08 -7.05
CA ARG A 113 10.96 -5.94 -6.90
C ARG A 113 11.43 -6.04 -5.44
N SER A 114 10.62 -5.61 -4.48
CA SER A 114 10.96 -5.64 -3.05
C SER A 114 10.56 -6.94 -2.33
N GLN A 115 9.94 -7.89 -3.03
CA GLN A 115 9.53 -9.18 -2.47
C GLN A 115 10.75 -9.97 -1.95
N ASP A 116 10.70 -10.42 -0.70
CA ASP A 116 11.75 -11.26 -0.14
C ASP A 116 11.71 -12.65 -0.77
N GLY A 117 12.80 -13.05 -1.41
CA GLY A 117 12.88 -14.30 -2.17
C GLY A 117 12.81 -15.56 -1.29
N ARG A 118 13.10 -15.46 0.01
CA ARG A 118 13.13 -16.60 0.93
C ARG A 118 11.76 -16.91 1.52
N SER A 119 11.07 -15.88 2.01
CA SER A 119 9.73 -15.99 2.60
C SER A 119 8.63 -15.94 1.55
N GLY A 120 8.85 -15.26 0.42
CA GLY A 120 7.83 -14.91 -0.57
C GLY A 120 7.00 -13.68 -0.16
N ASN A 121 7.32 -13.03 0.97
CA ASN A 121 6.53 -11.97 1.58
C ASN A 121 7.36 -10.67 1.70
N TRP A 122 6.87 -9.68 2.44
CA TRP A 122 7.51 -8.36 2.55
C TRP A 122 7.89 -8.01 3.98
N TRP A 123 8.95 -7.23 4.09
CA TRP A 123 9.46 -6.71 5.36
C TRP A 123 8.58 -5.59 5.92
N GLN A 124 8.56 -5.43 7.24
CA GLN A 124 7.88 -4.33 7.93
C GLN A 124 8.41 -2.97 7.46
N VAL A 125 9.73 -2.80 7.45
CA VAL A 125 10.41 -1.65 6.86
C VAL A 125 11.06 -2.09 5.55
N MET A 126 10.65 -1.50 4.43
CA MET A 126 10.99 -1.98 3.09
C MET A 126 12.11 -1.20 2.39
N ASP A 127 12.44 0.01 2.87
CA ASP A 127 13.50 0.82 2.28
C ASP A 127 14.91 0.33 2.67
N ALA A 128 15.87 0.54 1.78
CA ALA A 128 17.25 0.20 2.07
C ALA A 128 17.78 1.08 3.21
N PRO A 129 18.60 0.54 4.14
CA PRO A 129 19.20 -0.80 4.12
C PRO A 129 18.49 -1.81 5.03
N TYR A 130 17.21 -1.61 5.36
CA TYR A 130 16.51 -2.33 6.43
C TYR A 130 16.09 -3.77 6.11
N PRO A 131 15.71 -4.15 4.88
CA PRO A 131 15.43 -5.55 4.55
C PRO A 131 16.59 -6.47 4.97
N GLY A 132 16.28 -7.49 5.77
CA GLY A 132 17.25 -8.47 6.28
C GLY A 132 18.13 -8.01 7.46
N ARG A 133 17.97 -6.77 7.98
CA ARG A 133 18.69 -6.34 9.17
C ARG A 133 18.10 -6.93 10.46
N PRO A 134 18.93 -7.18 11.49
CA PRO A 134 18.44 -7.55 12.82
C PRO A 134 17.40 -6.54 13.34
N GLY A 135 16.29 -7.05 13.85
CA GLY A 135 15.17 -6.25 14.37
C GLY A 135 14.06 -5.96 13.36
N ASN A 136 14.33 -6.07 12.05
CA ASN A 136 13.28 -6.06 11.04
C ASN A 136 12.70 -7.48 10.88
N TYR A 137 11.47 -7.59 10.40
CA TYR A 137 10.77 -8.87 10.25
C TYR A 137 9.85 -8.86 9.03
N ILE A 138 9.50 -10.04 8.54
CA ILE A 138 8.48 -10.19 7.51
C ILE A 138 7.11 -9.97 8.17
N GLU A 139 6.34 -9.01 7.65
CA GLU A 139 5.10 -8.56 8.26
C GLU A 139 3.89 -9.03 7.45
N SER A 140 2.91 -9.60 8.16
CA SER A 140 1.86 -10.37 7.52
C SER A 140 0.72 -9.53 6.96
N SER A 141 0.37 -8.38 7.56
CA SER A 141 -0.72 -7.54 7.07
C SER A 141 -0.37 -6.85 5.75
N ALA A 142 0.78 -6.20 5.64
CA ALA A 142 1.31 -5.65 4.40
C ALA A 142 1.38 -6.73 3.31
N SER A 143 1.94 -7.89 3.66
CA SER A 143 2.04 -9.02 2.74
C SER A 143 0.67 -9.51 2.23
N ALA A 144 -0.35 -9.54 3.09
CA ALA A 144 -1.71 -9.89 2.72
C ALA A 144 -2.33 -8.84 1.78
N MET A 145 -2.13 -7.55 2.06
CA MET A 145 -2.64 -6.44 1.26
C MET A 145 -1.99 -6.40 -0.13
N PHE A 146 -0.68 -6.61 -0.22
CA PHE A 146 0.03 -6.72 -1.49
C PHE A 146 -0.42 -7.94 -2.28
N THR A 147 -0.53 -9.10 -1.63
CA THR A 147 -1.05 -10.32 -2.26
C THR A 147 -2.45 -10.10 -2.82
N TRP A 148 -3.34 -9.48 -2.04
CA TRP A 148 -4.68 -9.12 -2.47
C TRP A 148 -4.66 -8.19 -3.68
N GLY A 149 -3.87 -7.11 -3.63
CA GLY A 149 -3.83 -6.11 -4.70
C GLY A 149 -3.26 -6.65 -6.00
N LEU A 150 -2.23 -7.51 -5.93
CA LEU A 150 -1.67 -8.20 -7.08
C LEU A 150 -2.68 -9.18 -7.71
N LEU A 151 -3.30 -10.05 -6.91
CA LEU A 151 -4.29 -11.02 -7.40
C LEU A 151 -5.54 -10.33 -7.95
N LYS A 152 -6.02 -9.27 -7.27
CA LYS A 152 -7.17 -8.49 -7.72
C LYS A 152 -6.85 -7.69 -8.98
N GLY A 153 -5.66 -7.09 -9.08
CA GLY A 153 -5.20 -6.41 -10.28
C GLY A 153 -5.13 -7.34 -11.49
N ILE A 154 -4.67 -8.58 -11.32
CA ILE A 154 -4.72 -9.60 -12.37
C ILE A 154 -6.17 -9.93 -12.75
N ARG A 155 -7.04 -10.17 -11.77
CA ARG A 155 -8.47 -10.51 -12.01
C ARG A 155 -9.21 -9.40 -12.76
N LEU A 156 -8.89 -8.14 -12.48
CA LEU A 156 -9.49 -6.97 -13.13
C LEU A 156 -8.83 -6.62 -14.48
N GLY A 157 -7.78 -7.35 -14.90
CA GLY A 157 -7.06 -7.09 -16.15
C GLY A 157 -6.15 -5.87 -16.11
N TYR A 158 -5.83 -5.35 -14.92
CA TYR A 158 -4.91 -4.22 -14.74
C TYR A 158 -3.45 -4.67 -14.80
N LEU A 159 -3.17 -5.87 -14.28
CA LEU A 159 -1.82 -6.45 -14.27
C LEU A 159 -1.72 -7.60 -15.29
N ASN A 160 -0.59 -7.65 -15.99
CA ASN A 160 -0.29 -8.76 -16.88
C ASN A 160 -0.13 -10.07 -16.08
N ARG A 161 -0.98 -11.06 -16.37
CA ARG A 161 -0.97 -12.33 -15.65
C ARG A 161 0.37 -13.07 -15.74
N ALA A 162 1.03 -13.06 -16.89
CA ALA A 162 2.28 -13.78 -17.11
C ALA A 162 3.42 -13.24 -16.23
N GLU A 163 3.41 -11.93 -15.98
CA GLU A 163 4.42 -11.26 -15.15
C GLU A 163 4.10 -11.34 -13.66
N TYR A 164 2.84 -11.09 -13.27
CA TYR A 164 2.49 -10.86 -11.86
C TYR A 164 1.96 -12.11 -11.12
N LEU A 165 1.50 -13.15 -11.82
CA LEU A 165 0.91 -14.32 -11.14
C LEU A 165 1.94 -15.10 -10.32
N GLY A 166 3.16 -15.25 -10.82
CA GLY A 166 4.24 -15.94 -10.11
C GLY A 166 4.54 -15.32 -8.75
N PRO A 167 4.90 -14.03 -8.69
CA PRO A 167 5.07 -13.28 -7.43
C PRO A 167 3.86 -13.36 -6.50
N ALA A 168 2.64 -13.17 -7.03
CA ALA A 168 1.42 -13.18 -6.23
C ALA A 168 1.14 -14.55 -5.59
N VAL A 169 1.33 -15.65 -6.35
CA VAL A 169 1.15 -17.01 -5.82
C VAL A 169 2.22 -17.37 -4.81
N ARG A 170 3.47 -16.94 -5.01
CA ARG A 170 4.53 -17.09 -4.00
C ARG A 170 4.16 -16.39 -2.70
N ALA A 171 3.65 -15.16 -2.78
CA ALA A 171 3.22 -14.41 -1.62
C ALA A 171 2.06 -15.06 -0.87
N TYR A 172 1.04 -15.53 -1.58
CA TYR A 172 -0.07 -16.27 -0.99
C TYR A 172 0.40 -17.54 -0.26
N LYS A 173 1.26 -18.34 -0.92
CA LYS A 173 1.83 -19.55 -0.30
C LYS A 173 2.70 -19.21 0.91
N GLY A 174 3.48 -18.13 0.83
CA GLY A 174 4.27 -17.61 1.93
C GLY A 174 3.37 -17.22 3.12
N LEU A 175 2.26 -16.52 2.88
CA LEU A 175 1.31 -16.15 3.93
C LEU A 175 0.77 -17.38 4.67
N VAL A 176 0.28 -18.37 3.91
CA VAL A 176 -0.27 -19.60 4.49
C VAL A 176 0.80 -20.37 5.27
N LYS A 177 2.02 -20.45 4.74
CA LYS A 177 3.11 -21.21 5.37
C LYS A 177 3.65 -20.52 6.63
N ASN A 178 3.78 -19.19 6.59
CA ASN A 178 4.56 -18.45 7.58
C ASN A 178 3.69 -17.85 8.70
N PHE A 179 2.40 -17.62 8.46
CA PHE A 179 1.55 -16.83 9.36
C PHE A 179 0.20 -17.46 9.70
N ILE A 180 -0.15 -18.61 9.11
CA ILE A 180 -1.39 -19.31 9.44
C ILE A 180 -1.08 -20.50 10.34
N GLU A 181 -1.60 -20.45 11.58
CA GLU A 181 -1.34 -21.44 12.61
C GLU A 181 -2.63 -22.12 13.08
N PRO A 182 -2.80 -23.43 12.83
CA PRO A 182 -3.92 -24.19 13.37
C PRO A 182 -3.92 -24.19 14.90
N GLN A 183 -5.09 -23.91 15.48
CA GLN A 183 -5.29 -23.89 16.92
C GLN A 183 -5.95 -25.20 17.39
N GLN A 184 -5.71 -25.58 18.64
CA GLN A 184 -6.25 -26.82 19.22
C GLN A 184 -7.79 -26.87 19.23
N ASN A 185 -8.45 -25.71 19.28
CA ASN A 185 -9.91 -25.57 19.24
C ASN A 185 -10.50 -25.63 17.81
N GLY A 186 -9.68 -25.95 16.80
CA GLY A 186 -10.11 -26.04 15.40
C GLY A 186 -10.18 -24.70 14.66
N THR A 187 -9.75 -23.58 15.27
CA THR A 187 -9.64 -22.29 14.58
C THR A 187 -8.26 -22.12 13.94
N LEU A 188 -8.08 -21.01 13.19
CA LEU A 188 -6.79 -20.59 12.65
C LEU A 188 -6.41 -19.26 13.28
N ALA A 189 -5.14 -19.12 13.67
CA ALA A 189 -4.55 -17.83 14.01
C ALA A 189 -3.82 -17.25 12.79
N PHE A 190 -3.87 -15.92 12.67
CA PHE A 190 -3.06 -15.16 11.72
C PHE A 190 -2.03 -14.35 12.50
N THR A 191 -0.76 -14.73 12.39
CA THR A 191 0.34 -14.21 13.22
C THR A 191 1.23 -13.23 12.44
N GLY A 192 2.19 -12.60 13.11
CA GLY A 192 3.15 -11.68 12.48
C GLY A 192 2.55 -10.37 11.95
N THR A 193 1.33 -10.03 12.38
CA THR A 193 0.68 -8.76 12.07
C THR A 193 1.16 -7.71 13.05
N VAL A 194 1.66 -6.59 12.53
CA VAL A 194 2.09 -5.49 13.39
C VAL A 194 0.91 -4.84 14.11
N ALA A 195 1.00 -4.65 15.42
CA ALA A 195 -0.11 -4.11 16.23
C ALA A 195 -0.51 -2.69 15.80
N GLU A 196 0.43 -1.74 15.89
CA GLU A 196 0.22 -0.33 15.54
C GLU A 196 1.54 0.29 15.07
N CYS A 197 1.47 1.19 14.10
CA CYS A 197 2.55 2.12 13.80
C CYS A 197 1.96 3.48 13.50
N GLY A 198 2.65 4.54 13.92
CA GLY A 198 2.17 5.90 13.74
C GLY A 198 3.33 6.90 13.71
N LEU A 199 3.05 8.09 13.20
CA LEU A 199 4.01 9.18 13.11
C LEU A 199 3.73 10.19 14.24
N HIS A 200 4.18 9.87 15.45
CA HIS A 200 3.90 10.66 16.66
C HIS A 200 5.12 11.38 17.26
N GLN A 201 6.34 10.87 17.05
CA GLN A 201 7.58 11.44 17.58
C GLN A 201 8.69 11.44 16.51
N ALA A 202 9.85 12.04 16.82
CA ALA A 202 10.97 12.13 15.89
C ALA A 202 11.44 10.78 15.34
N ASN A 203 11.29 9.72 16.13
CA ASN A 203 11.48 8.35 15.68
C ASN A 203 10.09 7.74 15.44
N ALA A 204 9.77 7.43 14.19
CA ALA A 204 8.62 6.60 13.88
C ALA A 204 8.80 5.23 14.57
N THR A 205 7.83 4.79 15.37
CA THR A 205 7.87 3.50 16.05
C THR A 205 7.18 2.45 15.18
N TYR A 206 7.92 1.39 14.86
CA TYR A 206 7.47 0.26 14.05
C TYR A 206 7.53 -1.04 14.87
N GLU A 207 6.96 -0.99 16.07
CA GLU A 207 6.99 -2.08 17.05
C GLU A 207 6.05 -3.22 16.65
N ALA A 208 6.50 -4.47 16.83
CA ALA A 208 5.74 -5.68 16.49
C ALA A 208 4.62 -5.96 17.49
#